data_AF-A0AAV3JP42-F1
#
_entry.id   AF-A0AAV3JP42-F1
#
_cell.length_a   1.000
_cell.length_b   1.000
_cell.length_c   1.000
_cell.angle_alpha   90.00
_cell.angle_beta   90.00
_cell.angle_gamma   90.00
#
_symmetry.space_group_name_H-M   'P 1'
#
loop_
_entity.id
_entity.type
_entity.pdbx_description
1 polymer ?
#
loop_
_entity_poly.entity_id
_entity_poly.type
_entity_poly.pdbx_seq_one_letter_code
_entity_poly.pdbx_strand_id
1 'polypeptide(L)'
;MDAKTKYKAKKIKAVFFDIDDTLRVKDTGYMPPSILKVFKALKDKGIVVGIASGRARYGVPKEVQDLNADYCVKLNGAYVKDKDKNIIFHRPIPAEYVEQYKKWADTVGIKYGLAGRHEAVLSDRDDLVNDAIDIVYSDLEVNPDFNKEHDIYQMWTFEDKGDSLHLPEPLAEHLRLIRWHDHSSDVVLKGTSKALGVSKVVEHLGLKPENILVFGDELNDLELFDYAGLAVAMGVSHPEAQKKADFITKKVEEDGILYALEELGLIEKELTFPQVDIENTEGPVAVIKTNHGDMTVKLFPDHAPKTVANFIGLAKQGYYDGIIFHRIIPDFMIQGGDPTGTGMGGESIYGESFEDEFSEELYNVRGALSMANAGPNTNGSQFFIVQNTKIPYAKKELERGGWPTPIAELYAGQGGTPHLDRRHSVFGQLVDQSSFEVLDEIAAVETGSQDKPLEDVVILTIEVKE
;
A
#
# COMPACT_ATOMS: atom_id res chain seq x y z
N MET A 1 -7.73 -4.08 -10.49
CA MET A 1 -6.63 -4.16 -11.50
C MET A 1 -7.08 -4.97 -12.70
N ASP A 2 -6.78 -4.53 -13.93
CA ASP A 2 -7.19 -5.24 -15.15
C ASP A 2 -6.29 -6.45 -15.51
N ALA A 3 -6.75 -7.29 -16.44
CA ALA A 3 -6.04 -8.50 -16.87
C ALA A 3 -4.73 -8.22 -17.63
N LYS A 4 -4.64 -7.08 -18.33
CA LYS A 4 -3.44 -6.69 -19.10
C LYS A 4 -2.30 -6.35 -18.14
N THR A 5 -2.59 -5.61 -17.07
CA THR A 5 -1.63 -5.26 -16.01
C THR A 5 -1.12 -6.53 -15.31
N LYS A 6 -2.00 -7.46 -14.95
CA LYS A 6 -1.59 -8.76 -14.37
C LYS A 6 -0.73 -9.59 -15.33
N TYR A 7 -0.99 -9.52 -16.63
CA TYR A 7 -0.16 -10.23 -17.63
C TYR A 7 1.24 -9.61 -17.77
N LYS A 8 1.35 -8.26 -17.78
CA LYS A 8 2.64 -7.56 -17.77
C LYS A 8 3.49 -7.96 -16.55
N ALA A 9 2.87 -8.03 -15.36
CA ALA A 9 3.55 -8.39 -14.11
C ALA A 9 4.32 -9.73 -14.18
N LYS A 10 3.80 -10.72 -14.89
CA LYS A 10 4.44 -12.04 -15.05
C LYS A 10 5.79 -12.01 -15.77
N LYS A 11 6.10 -10.92 -16.48
CA LYS A 11 7.34 -10.75 -17.24
C LYS A 11 8.43 -10.02 -16.47
N ILE A 12 8.11 -9.48 -15.29
CA ILE A 12 9.00 -8.59 -14.54
C ILE A 12 10.20 -9.37 -14.01
N LYS A 13 11.38 -8.77 -14.19
CA LYS A 13 12.68 -9.28 -13.71
C LYS A 13 13.49 -8.21 -12.98
N ALA A 14 13.12 -6.94 -13.11
CA ALA A 14 13.70 -5.85 -12.34
C ALA A 14 12.64 -4.83 -11.93
N VAL A 15 12.78 -4.26 -10.74
CA VAL A 15 11.93 -3.20 -10.21
C VAL A 15 12.79 -1.99 -9.86
N PHE A 16 12.41 -0.80 -10.32
CA PHE A 16 13.05 0.45 -9.94
C PHE A 16 12.10 1.36 -9.17
N PHE A 17 12.61 1.98 -8.12
CA PHE A 17 11.86 2.89 -7.26
C PHE A 17 12.45 4.30 -7.33
N ASP A 18 11.63 5.33 -7.49
CA ASP A 18 12.00 6.67 -7.04
C ASP A 18 12.13 6.72 -5.50
N ILE A 19 12.67 7.81 -4.96
CA ILE A 19 12.86 8.00 -3.52
C ILE A 19 11.71 8.79 -2.92
N ASP A 20 11.51 10.02 -3.37
CA ASP A 20 10.65 10.98 -2.69
C ASP A 20 9.19 10.71 -3.07
N ASP A 21 8.30 10.74 -2.09
CA ASP A 21 6.88 10.36 -2.19
C ASP A 21 6.60 9.00 -2.86
N THR A 22 7.65 8.16 -2.96
CA THR A 22 7.63 6.79 -3.46
C THR A 22 8.16 5.80 -2.42
N LEU A 23 9.44 5.84 -2.06
CA LEU A 23 9.99 5.02 -0.96
C LEU A 23 9.76 5.67 0.40
N ARG A 24 9.80 7.01 0.46
CA ARG A 24 9.63 7.79 1.68
C ARG A 24 8.81 9.04 1.39
N VAL A 25 8.07 9.53 2.37
CA VAL A 25 7.40 10.83 2.28
C VAL A 25 8.45 11.93 2.26
N LYS A 26 8.39 12.83 1.27
CA LYS A 26 9.39 13.88 1.05
C LYS A 26 9.57 14.77 2.28
N ASP A 27 8.45 15.28 2.80
CA ASP A 27 8.41 16.32 3.84
C ASP A 27 8.70 15.79 5.24
N THR A 28 8.14 14.64 5.60
CA THR A 28 8.30 14.06 6.95
C THR A 28 9.50 13.13 7.05
N GLY A 29 9.96 12.62 5.91
CA GLY A 29 10.97 11.57 5.83
C GLY A 29 10.54 10.20 6.32
N TYR A 30 9.25 10.01 6.55
CA TYR A 30 8.70 8.71 6.90
C TYR A 30 8.93 7.69 5.78
N MET A 31 9.57 6.57 6.11
CA MET A 31 9.73 5.39 5.24
C MET A 31 9.06 4.20 5.91
N PRO A 32 8.10 3.51 5.26
CA PRO A 32 7.40 2.38 5.86
C PRO A 32 8.36 1.23 6.19
N PRO A 33 8.21 0.54 7.34
CA PRO A 33 8.98 -0.66 7.65
C PRO A 33 8.84 -1.76 6.59
N SER A 34 7.71 -1.80 5.87
CA SER A 34 7.45 -2.75 4.79
C SER A 34 8.46 -2.66 3.64
N ILE A 35 9.13 -1.52 3.43
CA ILE A 35 10.11 -1.36 2.35
C ILE A 35 11.28 -2.33 2.49
N LEU A 36 11.73 -2.60 3.72
CA LEU A 36 12.78 -3.61 3.96
C LEU A 36 12.31 -5.02 3.57
N LYS A 37 11.07 -5.36 3.92
CA LYS A 37 10.43 -6.63 3.53
C LYS A 37 10.30 -6.73 2.01
N VAL A 38 9.89 -5.65 1.34
CA VAL A 38 9.76 -5.58 -0.12
C VAL A 38 11.09 -5.86 -0.81
N PHE A 39 12.14 -5.15 -0.42
CA PHE A 39 13.47 -5.31 -1.04
C PHE A 39 13.99 -6.74 -0.86
N LYS A 40 13.80 -7.31 0.33
CA LYS A 40 14.17 -8.70 0.60
C LYS A 40 13.34 -9.67 -0.25
N ALA A 41 12.02 -9.56 -0.24
CA ALA A 41 11.12 -10.48 -0.94
C ALA A 41 11.34 -10.49 -2.46
N LEU A 42 11.58 -9.33 -3.07
CA LEU A 42 11.93 -9.23 -4.49
C LEU A 42 13.25 -9.96 -4.79
N LYS A 43 14.29 -9.71 -3.98
CA LYS A 43 15.60 -10.36 -4.13
C LYS A 43 15.55 -11.87 -3.90
N ASP A 44 14.79 -12.33 -2.91
CA ASP A 44 14.59 -13.76 -2.64
C ASP A 44 13.91 -14.47 -3.83
N LYS A 45 13.09 -13.75 -4.61
CA LYS A 45 12.51 -14.21 -5.88
C LYS A 45 13.43 -14.04 -7.11
N GLY A 46 14.65 -13.55 -6.91
CA GLY A 46 15.62 -13.30 -8.00
C GLY A 46 15.28 -12.09 -8.86
N ILE A 47 14.42 -11.18 -8.39
CA ILE A 47 14.08 -9.93 -9.08
C ILE A 47 15.13 -8.88 -8.69
N VAL A 48 15.73 -8.25 -9.70
CA VAL A 48 16.71 -7.18 -9.50
C VAL A 48 16.03 -5.94 -8.93
N VAL A 49 16.60 -5.35 -7.88
CA VAL A 49 16.03 -4.15 -7.24
C VAL A 49 16.92 -2.94 -7.48
N GLY A 50 16.36 -1.90 -8.08
CA GLY A 50 17.06 -0.65 -8.36
C GLY A 50 16.40 0.57 -7.71
N ILE A 51 17.19 1.64 -7.53
CA ILE A 51 16.67 2.96 -7.15
C ILE A 51 17.02 3.94 -8.28
N ALA A 52 16.04 4.69 -8.76
CA ALA A 52 16.21 5.70 -9.81
C ALA A 52 15.75 7.07 -9.33
N SER A 53 16.68 7.99 -9.09
CA SER A 53 16.37 9.29 -8.47
C SER A 53 17.19 10.43 -9.07
N GLY A 54 16.64 11.64 -8.98
CA GLY A 54 17.36 12.88 -9.28
C GLY A 54 18.51 13.15 -8.30
N ARG A 55 18.41 12.66 -7.06
CA ARG A 55 19.39 12.94 -6.00
C ARG A 55 20.79 12.41 -6.34
N ALA A 56 21.81 13.20 -5.99
CA ALA A 56 23.19 12.76 -5.93
C ALA A 56 23.44 11.87 -4.69
N ARG A 57 24.61 11.24 -4.57
CA ARG A 57 24.90 10.34 -3.44
C ARG A 57 24.71 11.01 -2.07
N TYR A 58 25.22 12.22 -1.91
CA TYR A 58 25.16 12.98 -0.65
C TYR A 58 23.75 13.44 -0.30
N GLY A 59 22.84 13.51 -1.28
CA GLY A 59 21.43 13.81 -1.04
C GLY A 59 20.55 12.61 -0.72
N VAL A 60 21.03 11.38 -0.87
CA VAL A 60 20.23 10.18 -0.57
C VAL A 60 20.25 9.94 0.94
N PRO A 61 19.09 9.90 1.62
CA PRO A 61 19.02 9.62 3.05
C PRO A 61 19.66 8.27 3.41
N LYS A 62 20.25 8.17 4.61
CA LYS A 62 21.05 7.00 5.01
C LYS A 62 20.22 5.72 5.00
N GLU A 63 18.98 5.80 5.49
CA GLU A 63 18.02 4.70 5.52
C GLU A 63 17.73 4.15 4.12
N VAL A 64 17.75 4.99 3.09
CA VAL A 64 17.60 4.58 1.68
C VAL A 64 18.90 3.97 1.13
N GLN A 65 20.07 4.49 1.55
CA GLN A 65 21.36 3.88 1.20
C GLN A 65 21.49 2.47 1.79
N ASP A 66 20.96 2.26 2.99
CA ASP A 66 21.04 1.00 3.74
C ASP A 66 20.11 -0.10 3.16
N LEU A 67 19.19 0.24 2.23
CA LEU A 67 18.39 -0.74 1.49
C LEU A 67 19.21 -1.65 0.57
N ASN A 68 20.47 -1.28 0.29
CA ASN A 68 21.41 -2.05 -0.52
C ASN A 68 20.84 -2.47 -1.89
N ALA A 69 20.21 -1.55 -2.63
CA ALA A 69 19.72 -1.80 -3.98
C ALA A 69 20.82 -2.38 -4.88
N ASP A 70 20.46 -3.32 -5.78
CA ASP A 70 21.40 -3.93 -6.73
C ASP A 70 21.96 -2.89 -7.70
N TYR A 71 21.15 -1.89 -8.06
CA TYR A 71 21.55 -0.78 -8.91
C TYR A 71 21.06 0.57 -8.38
N CYS A 72 21.87 1.61 -8.58
CA CYS A 72 21.54 2.99 -8.24
C CYS A 72 21.72 3.87 -9.48
N VAL A 73 20.60 4.36 -10.00
CA VAL A 73 20.52 5.40 -11.02
C VAL A 73 20.32 6.74 -10.30
N LYS A 74 21.30 7.64 -10.42
CA LYS A 74 21.38 8.91 -9.68
C LYS A 74 21.58 10.07 -10.64
N LEU A 75 21.47 11.31 -10.13
CA LEU A 75 21.72 12.53 -10.91
C LEU A 75 20.86 12.54 -12.18
N ASN A 76 19.57 12.25 -12.04
CA ASN A 76 18.61 12.13 -13.14
C ASN A 76 19.07 11.18 -14.26
N GLY A 77 19.75 10.09 -13.88
CA GLY A 77 20.24 9.06 -14.80
C GLY A 77 21.57 9.36 -15.48
N ALA A 78 22.21 10.48 -15.12
CA ALA A 78 23.57 10.79 -15.59
C ALA A 78 24.62 9.85 -14.98
N TYR A 79 24.30 9.12 -13.91
CA TYR A 79 25.25 8.28 -13.20
C TYR A 79 24.60 6.99 -12.70
N VAL A 80 25.19 5.85 -13.04
CA VAL A 80 24.69 4.51 -12.72
C VAL A 80 25.81 3.67 -12.13
N LYS A 81 25.51 3.03 -10.99
CA LYS A 81 26.39 2.06 -10.35
C LYS A 81 25.63 0.81 -9.92
N ASP A 82 26.35 -0.29 -9.76
CA ASP A 82 25.84 -1.48 -9.08
C ASP A 82 26.11 -1.43 -7.56
N LYS A 83 25.65 -2.47 -6.84
CA LYS A 83 25.86 -2.65 -5.39
C LYS A 83 27.33 -2.77 -4.99
N ASP A 84 28.16 -3.32 -5.88
CA ASP A 84 29.61 -3.49 -5.69
C ASP A 84 30.38 -2.21 -6.01
N LYS A 85 29.66 -1.12 -6.34
CA LYS A 85 30.15 0.22 -6.66
C LYS A 85 30.88 0.32 -8.01
N ASN A 86 30.73 -0.67 -8.88
CA ASN A 86 31.19 -0.57 -10.26
C ASN A 86 30.35 0.46 -11.00
N ILE A 87 31.00 1.26 -11.84
CA ILE A 87 30.32 2.27 -12.67
C ILE A 87 29.84 1.57 -13.93
N ILE A 88 28.52 1.53 -14.10
CA ILE A 88 27.88 0.94 -15.29
C ILE A 88 27.77 1.98 -16.40
N PHE A 89 27.44 3.22 -16.02
CA PHE A 89 27.28 4.33 -16.93
C PHE A 89 27.53 5.65 -16.19
N HIS A 90 28.17 6.59 -16.86
CA HIS A 90 28.20 7.98 -16.41
C HIS A 90 28.26 8.92 -17.62
N ARG A 91 27.61 10.08 -17.49
CA ARG A 91 27.53 11.11 -18.53
C ARG A 91 27.57 12.49 -17.89
N PRO A 92 28.76 12.99 -17.52
CA PRO A 92 28.89 14.35 -17.02
C PRO A 92 28.55 15.38 -18.10
N ILE A 93 28.23 16.60 -17.65
CA ILE A 93 28.14 17.77 -18.50
C ILE A 93 29.55 18.04 -19.06
N PRO A 94 29.73 18.13 -20.40
CA PRO A 94 31.01 18.45 -20.99
C PRO A 94 31.64 19.69 -20.38
N ALA A 95 32.94 19.62 -20.05
CA ALA A 95 33.67 20.68 -19.36
C ALA A 95 33.59 22.03 -20.12
N GLU A 96 33.53 21.99 -21.45
CA GLU A 96 33.34 23.19 -22.28
C GLU A 96 32.01 23.92 -21.99
N TYR A 97 30.93 23.19 -21.73
CA TYR A 97 29.62 23.78 -21.42
C TYR A 97 29.57 24.27 -19.98
N VAL A 98 30.25 23.60 -19.05
CA VAL A 98 30.41 24.08 -17.67
C VAL A 98 31.14 25.42 -17.67
N GLU A 99 32.25 25.54 -18.39
CA GLU A 99 33.01 26.79 -18.47
C GLU A 99 32.25 27.91 -19.19
N GLN A 100 31.50 27.59 -20.25
CA GLN A 100 30.62 28.57 -20.90
C GLN A 100 29.48 29.02 -19.98
N TYR A 101 28.90 28.09 -19.22
CA TYR A 101 27.86 28.38 -18.23
C TYR A 101 28.36 29.32 -17.14
N LYS A 102 29.54 29.04 -16.55
CA LYS A 102 30.17 29.90 -15.53
C LYS A 102 30.36 31.33 -16.05
N LYS A 103 30.95 31.47 -17.25
CA LYS A 103 31.14 32.79 -17.90
C LYS A 103 29.82 33.52 -18.15
N TRP A 104 28.79 32.79 -18.57
CA TRP A 104 27.46 33.35 -18.76
C TRP A 104 26.85 33.82 -17.43
N ALA A 105 26.94 33.01 -16.38
CA ALA A 105 26.45 33.36 -15.05
C ALA A 105 27.13 34.64 -14.52
N ASP A 106 28.45 34.74 -14.66
CA ASP A 106 29.23 35.94 -14.31
C ASP A 106 28.77 37.17 -15.13
N THR A 107 28.56 37.00 -16.44
CA THR A 107 28.11 38.08 -17.34
C THR A 107 26.73 38.60 -16.97
N VAL A 108 25.84 37.70 -16.57
CA VAL A 108 24.46 37.99 -16.17
C VAL A 108 24.36 38.46 -14.71
N GLY A 109 25.45 38.32 -13.95
CA GLY A 109 25.56 38.73 -12.55
C GLY A 109 24.79 37.82 -11.59
N ILE A 110 24.76 36.52 -11.86
CA ILE A 110 24.07 35.53 -11.01
C ILE A 110 25.07 34.55 -10.38
N LYS A 111 24.72 34.03 -9.22
CA LYS A 111 25.48 32.97 -8.56
C LYS A 111 25.06 31.61 -9.12
N TYR A 112 25.93 30.62 -8.96
CA TYR A 112 25.65 29.28 -9.42
C TYR A 112 26.18 28.24 -8.45
N GLY A 113 25.74 27.00 -8.62
CA GLY A 113 26.32 25.85 -7.95
C GLY A 113 26.69 24.75 -8.94
N LEU A 114 27.61 23.89 -8.52
CA LEU A 114 28.14 22.78 -9.31
C LEU A 114 27.98 21.48 -8.52
N ALA A 115 27.29 20.50 -9.10
CA ALA A 115 27.03 19.21 -8.48
C ALA A 115 27.92 18.13 -9.09
N GLY A 116 28.81 17.58 -8.28
CA GLY A 116 29.63 16.43 -8.63
C GLY A 116 28.99 15.11 -8.19
N ARG A 117 29.78 14.04 -8.27
CA ARG A 117 29.34 12.69 -7.84
C ARG A 117 29.19 12.56 -6.32
N HIS A 118 30.09 13.20 -5.58
CA HIS A 118 30.27 13.00 -4.13
C HIS A 118 30.01 14.23 -3.28
N GLU A 119 30.04 15.41 -3.90
CA GLU A 119 29.84 16.69 -3.25
C GLU A 119 29.25 17.69 -4.24
N ALA A 120 28.73 18.78 -3.70
CA ALA A 120 28.28 19.95 -4.43
C ALA A 120 28.89 21.19 -3.80
N VAL A 121 29.08 22.21 -4.62
CA VAL A 121 29.67 23.47 -4.21
C VAL A 121 28.94 24.65 -4.82
N LEU A 122 29.18 25.83 -4.26
CA LEU A 122 28.64 27.10 -4.72
C LEU A 122 29.75 27.96 -5.32
N SER A 123 29.38 28.87 -6.22
CA SER A 123 30.29 29.88 -6.76
C SER A 123 30.60 30.97 -5.74
N ASP A 124 29.58 31.34 -4.96
CA ASP A 124 29.59 32.33 -3.89
C ASP A 124 28.32 32.15 -3.04
N ARG A 125 28.24 32.80 -1.89
CA ARG A 125 27.14 32.63 -0.92
C ARG A 125 26.59 33.96 -0.42
N ASP A 126 25.27 34.06 -0.32
CA ASP A 126 24.53 35.16 0.30
C ASP A 126 23.14 34.67 0.75
N ASP A 127 22.33 35.59 1.28
CA ASP A 127 21.00 35.29 1.79
C ASP A 127 20.09 34.66 0.72
N LEU A 128 20.20 35.06 -0.55
CA LEU A 128 19.39 34.51 -1.65
C LEU A 128 19.80 33.07 -1.96
N VAL A 129 21.10 32.79 -2.03
CA VAL A 129 21.60 31.42 -2.23
C VAL A 129 21.19 30.53 -1.07
N ASN A 130 21.31 31.02 0.17
CA ASN A 130 20.95 30.27 1.37
C ASN A 130 19.45 29.91 1.37
N ASP A 131 18.58 30.89 1.09
CA ASP A 131 17.13 30.69 1.01
C ASP A 131 16.76 29.60 -0.01
N ALA A 132 17.45 29.57 -1.15
CA ALA A 132 17.20 28.59 -2.19
C ALA A 132 17.76 27.19 -1.88
N ILE A 133 19.04 27.07 -1.52
CA ILE A 133 19.72 25.75 -1.49
C ILE A 133 19.71 25.08 -0.12
N ASP A 134 19.69 25.83 0.98
CA ASP A 134 19.85 25.25 2.33
C ASP A 134 18.63 24.43 2.77
N ILE A 135 17.47 24.64 2.11
CA ILE A 135 16.30 23.77 2.28
C ILE A 135 16.53 22.35 1.74
N VAL A 136 17.50 22.16 0.82
CA VAL A 136 17.84 20.86 0.23
C VAL A 136 19.19 20.35 0.73
N TYR A 137 20.21 21.22 0.71
CA TYR A 137 21.58 20.93 1.08
C TYR A 137 22.12 22.07 1.92
N SER A 138 22.12 21.90 3.24
CA SER A 138 22.73 22.89 4.13
C SER A 138 24.25 22.94 3.95
N ASP A 139 24.82 24.12 4.16
CA ASP A 139 26.27 24.29 4.40
C ASP A 139 27.18 23.89 3.22
N LEU A 140 26.72 23.96 1.96
CA LEU A 140 27.58 23.72 0.80
C LEU A 140 28.80 24.67 0.74
N GLU A 141 29.99 24.12 0.47
CA GLU A 141 31.21 24.91 0.40
C GLU A 141 31.24 25.83 -0.83
N VAL A 142 31.98 26.95 -0.72
CA VAL A 142 32.22 27.85 -1.86
C VAL A 142 33.51 27.42 -2.56
N ASN A 143 33.38 26.92 -3.79
CA ASN A 143 34.48 26.50 -4.64
C ASN A 143 34.10 26.64 -6.14
N PRO A 144 34.22 27.83 -6.73
CA PRO A 144 33.87 28.06 -8.14
C PRO A 144 34.76 27.29 -9.13
N ASP A 145 35.90 26.78 -8.68
CA ASP A 145 36.89 26.07 -9.49
C ASP A 145 36.76 24.53 -9.40
N PHE A 146 35.74 24.02 -8.71
CA PHE A 146 35.50 22.60 -8.50
C PHE A 146 35.50 21.76 -9.77
N ASN A 147 35.02 22.30 -10.89
CA ASN A 147 35.02 21.61 -12.18
C ASN A 147 36.41 21.40 -12.81
N LYS A 148 37.49 21.93 -12.22
CA LYS A 148 38.87 21.69 -12.68
C LYS A 148 39.36 20.28 -12.34
N GLU A 149 38.86 19.72 -11.24
CA GLU A 149 39.27 18.40 -10.73
C GLU A 149 38.11 17.39 -10.71
N HIS A 150 36.87 17.86 -10.86
CA HIS A 150 35.68 17.04 -10.73
C HIS A 150 34.75 17.14 -11.94
N ASP A 151 34.23 15.98 -12.34
CA ASP A 151 33.12 15.89 -13.28
C ASP A 151 31.85 16.52 -12.69
N ILE A 152 31.18 17.36 -13.49
CA ILE A 152 29.92 18.00 -13.12
C ILE A 152 28.76 17.29 -13.79
N TYR A 153 27.71 17.00 -13.03
CA TYR A 153 26.54 16.25 -13.52
C TYR A 153 25.27 17.09 -13.51
N GLN A 154 25.23 18.14 -12.69
CA GLN A 154 24.15 19.11 -12.60
C GLN A 154 24.74 20.45 -12.15
N MET A 155 24.12 21.55 -12.55
CA MET A 155 24.46 22.88 -12.04
C MET A 155 23.18 23.58 -11.58
N TRP A 156 23.32 24.66 -10.83
CA TRP A 156 22.20 25.49 -10.36
C TRP A 156 22.43 26.94 -10.69
N THR A 157 21.36 27.66 -11.00
CA THR A 157 21.33 29.13 -10.98
C THR A 157 20.80 29.61 -9.64
N PHE A 158 21.31 30.74 -9.13
CA PHE A 158 20.77 31.43 -7.96
C PHE A 158 20.55 32.90 -8.29
N GLU A 159 19.29 33.31 -8.34
CA GLU A 159 18.84 34.53 -9.00
C GLU A 159 17.40 34.92 -8.65
N ASP A 160 16.96 36.13 -9.00
CA ASP A 160 15.62 36.69 -8.72
C ASP A 160 14.83 37.07 -9.99
N LYS A 161 15.32 36.68 -11.18
CA LYS A 161 14.76 37.09 -12.48
C LYS A 161 13.64 36.17 -12.96
N GLY A 162 13.44 35.01 -12.32
CA GLY A 162 12.31 34.13 -12.61
C GLY A 162 12.30 33.67 -14.07
N ASP A 163 11.12 33.59 -14.68
CA ASP A 163 10.96 33.11 -16.06
C ASP A 163 11.68 33.96 -17.12
N SER A 164 12.21 35.13 -16.78
CA SER A 164 13.00 35.95 -17.70
C SER A 164 14.44 35.48 -17.89
N LEU A 165 14.93 34.57 -17.04
CA LEU A 165 16.27 34.00 -17.19
C LEU A 165 16.27 32.90 -18.26
N HIS A 166 17.10 33.10 -19.28
CA HIS A 166 17.27 32.13 -20.36
C HIS A 166 18.74 31.86 -20.60
N LEU A 167 19.06 30.58 -20.85
CA LEU A 167 20.37 30.20 -21.35
C LEU A 167 20.61 30.84 -22.73
N PRO A 168 21.84 31.27 -23.03
CA PRO A 168 22.19 31.76 -24.35
C PRO A 168 22.10 30.59 -25.35
N GLU A 169 21.80 30.90 -26.62
CA GLU A 169 21.53 29.90 -27.67
C GLU A 169 22.54 28.73 -27.70
N PRO A 170 23.87 28.93 -27.64
CA PRO A 170 24.83 27.83 -27.65
C PRO A 170 24.72 26.87 -26.45
N LEU A 171 24.35 27.39 -25.27
CA LEU A 171 24.12 26.55 -24.09
C LEU A 171 22.71 25.95 -24.13
N ALA A 172 21.72 26.71 -24.60
CA ALA A 172 20.33 26.29 -24.68
C ALA A 172 20.12 25.14 -25.69
N GLU A 173 21.01 24.94 -26.66
CA GLU A 173 21.00 23.76 -27.53
C GLU A 173 21.21 22.47 -26.75
N HIS A 174 22.12 22.47 -25.76
CA HIS A 174 22.60 21.27 -25.06
C HIS A 174 22.12 21.15 -23.61
N LEU A 175 21.80 22.26 -22.96
CA LEU A 175 21.36 22.33 -21.57
C LEU A 175 19.91 22.83 -21.51
N ARG A 176 19.24 22.51 -20.41
CA ARG A 176 17.90 23.04 -20.11
C ARG A 176 17.85 23.56 -18.68
N LEU A 177 17.06 24.61 -18.48
CA LEU A 177 16.69 25.13 -17.17
C LEU A 177 15.40 24.46 -16.71
N ILE A 178 15.36 24.02 -15.46
CA ILE A 178 14.15 23.52 -14.81
C ILE A 178 13.99 24.27 -13.49
N ARG A 179 12.99 25.16 -13.45
CA ARG A 179 12.65 25.92 -12.24
C ARG A 179 12.15 24.96 -11.16
N TRP A 180 12.74 25.03 -9.97
CA TRP A 180 12.30 24.25 -8.79
C TRP A 180 12.16 25.09 -7.52
N HIS A 181 12.71 26.31 -7.52
CA HIS A 181 12.55 27.31 -6.46
C HIS A 181 12.39 28.69 -7.08
N ASP A 182 11.71 29.61 -6.40
CA ASP A 182 11.55 31.00 -6.86
C ASP A 182 12.89 31.63 -7.21
N HIS A 183 13.92 31.26 -6.45
CA HIS A 183 15.29 31.75 -6.61
C HIS A 183 16.29 30.78 -7.27
N SER A 184 15.84 29.63 -7.78
CA SER A 184 16.76 28.66 -8.39
C SER A 184 16.16 27.78 -9.49
N SER A 185 17.00 27.44 -10.46
CA SER A 185 16.71 26.46 -11.50
C SER A 185 17.84 25.43 -11.57
N ASP A 186 17.47 24.19 -11.84
CA ASP A 186 18.39 23.12 -12.22
C ASP A 186 18.85 23.35 -13.66
N VAL A 187 20.15 23.22 -13.89
CA VAL A 187 20.77 23.20 -15.23
C VAL A 187 21.29 21.80 -15.49
N VAL A 188 20.65 21.12 -16.43
CA VAL A 188 20.94 19.71 -16.72
C VAL A 188 21.18 19.49 -18.21
N LEU A 189 21.98 18.47 -18.53
CA LEU A 189 22.25 18.05 -19.89
C LEU A 189 20.98 17.49 -20.55
N LYS A 190 20.65 17.97 -21.75
CA LYS A 190 19.54 17.41 -22.53
C LYS A 190 19.84 15.96 -22.92
N GLY A 191 18.77 15.17 -22.97
CA GLY A 191 18.86 13.74 -23.23
C GLY A 191 19.36 12.92 -22.03
N THR A 192 19.47 13.53 -20.85
CA THR A 192 19.65 12.82 -19.57
C THR A 192 18.31 12.74 -18.85
N SER A 193 17.98 11.52 -18.38
CA SER A 193 16.73 11.19 -17.70
C SER A 193 16.88 9.92 -16.86
N LYS A 194 15.99 9.70 -15.88
CA LYS A 194 15.92 8.44 -15.14
C LYS A 194 15.77 7.25 -16.09
N ALA A 195 14.99 7.41 -17.17
CA ALA A 195 14.81 6.42 -18.22
C ALA A 195 16.11 6.04 -18.93
N LEU A 196 16.96 7.02 -19.29
CA LEU A 196 18.29 6.73 -19.85
C LEU A 196 19.13 5.92 -18.87
N GLY A 197 19.20 6.32 -17.61
CA GLY A 197 20.01 5.61 -16.62
C GLY A 197 19.54 4.17 -16.40
N VAL A 198 18.22 3.97 -16.28
CA VAL A 198 17.62 2.63 -16.17
C VAL A 198 17.87 1.81 -17.44
N SER A 199 17.78 2.40 -18.63
CA SER A 199 18.03 1.68 -19.89
C SER A 199 19.46 1.13 -19.98
N LYS A 200 20.46 1.83 -19.41
CA LYS A 200 21.82 1.31 -19.29
C LYS A 200 21.97 0.12 -18.36
N VAL A 201 21.18 0.06 -17.28
CA VAL A 201 21.10 -1.14 -16.44
C VAL A 201 20.44 -2.29 -17.22
N VAL A 202 19.34 -2.00 -17.94
CA VAL A 202 18.63 -3.00 -18.75
C VAL A 202 19.53 -3.60 -19.83
N GLU A 203 20.25 -2.76 -20.57
CA GLU A 203 21.25 -3.18 -21.56
C GLU A 203 22.33 -4.05 -20.91
N HIS A 204 22.88 -3.62 -19.77
CA HIS A 204 23.92 -4.34 -19.04
C HIS A 204 23.47 -5.74 -18.58
N LEU A 205 22.21 -5.87 -18.16
CA LEU A 205 21.61 -7.13 -17.72
C LEU A 205 21.09 -8.01 -18.86
N GLY A 206 21.13 -7.55 -20.12
CA GLY A 206 20.52 -8.25 -21.25
C GLY A 206 18.99 -8.39 -21.14
N LEU A 207 18.35 -7.47 -20.43
CA LEU A 207 16.90 -7.43 -20.25
C LEU A 207 16.24 -6.61 -21.37
N LYS A 208 14.90 -6.64 -21.40
CA LYS A 208 14.08 -5.78 -22.26
C LYS A 208 13.25 -4.84 -21.41
N PRO A 209 12.76 -3.71 -21.98
CA PRO A 209 11.91 -2.79 -21.24
C PRO A 209 10.66 -3.47 -20.67
N GLU A 210 10.08 -4.46 -21.37
CA GLU A 210 8.94 -5.26 -20.90
C GLU A 210 9.20 -6.08 -19.61
N ASN A 211 10.46 -6.22 -19.19
CA ASN A 211 10.86 -6.88 -17.95
C ASN A 211 10.96 -5.92 -16.75
N ILE A 212 10.69 -4.63 -16.96
CA ILE A 212 10.94 -3.59 -15.97
C ILE A 212 9.62 -3.08 -15.40
N LEU A 213 9.54 -3.08 -14.08
CA LEU A 213 8.51 -2.41 -13.30
C LEU A 213 9.12 -1.15 -12.68
N VAL A 214 8.39 -0.04 -12.71
CA VAL A 214 8.83 1.21 -12.10
C VAL A 214 7.75 1.77 -11.17
N PHE A 215 8.19 2.31 -10.05
CA PHE A 215 7.39 3.12 -9.14
C PHE A 215 7.91 4.54 -9.15
N GLY A 216 7.00 5.51 -9.25
CA GLY A 216 7.31 6.92 -9.20
C GLY A 216 6.06 7.75 -8.97
N ASP A 217 6.24 9.06 -8.88
CA ASP A 217 5.19 9.95 -8.43
C ASP A 217 5.14 11.30 -9.15
N GLU A 218 6.27 11.78 -9.64
CA GLU A 218 6.40 13.13 -10.17
C GLU A 218 6.57 13.18 -11.70
N LEU A 219 6.55 14.39 -12.25
CA LEU A 219 6.74 14.62 -13.70
C LEU A 219 8.08 14.11 -14.24
N ASN A 220 9.11 14.02 -13.39
CA ASN A 220 10.43 13.50 -13.79
C ASN A 220 10.45 11.97 -14.01
N ASP A 221 9.39 11.26 -13.61
CA ASP A 221 9.22 9.82 -13.83
C ASP A 221 8.49 9.48 -15.13
N LEU A 222 7.85 10.46 -15.78
CA LEU A 222 7.02 10.20 -16.96
C LEU A 222 7.79 9.53 -18.10
N GLU A 223 9.04 9.90 -18.35
CA GLU A 223 9.87 9.27 -19.39
C GLU A 223 10.23 7.82 -18.99
N LEU A 224 10.43 7.57 -17.69
CA LEU A 224 10.71 6.24 -17.18
C LEU A 224 9.45 5.35 -17.25
N PHE A 225 8.27 5.93 -17.04
CA PHE A 225 6.98 5.26 -17.21
C PHE A 225 6.74 4.86 -18.68
N ASP A 226 7.07 5.71 -19.65
CA ASP A 226 7.01 5.37 -21.08
C ASP A 226 7.94 4.22 -21.46
N TYR A 227 9.12 4.20 -20.84
CA TYR A 227 10.15 3.21 -21.14
C TYR A 227 9.78 1.83 -20.56
N ALA A 228 9.29 1.78 -19.33
CA ALA A 228 9.08 0.55 -18.60
C ALA A 228 7.93 -0.31 -19.17
N GLY A 229 8.03 -1.63 -18.97
CA GLY A 229 6.98 -2.57 -19.33
C GLY A 229 5.71 -2.42 -18.49
N LEU A 230 5.91 -2.00 -17.24
CA LEU A 230 4.85 -1.76 -16.27
C LEU A 230 5.21 -0.55 -15.40
N ALA A 231 4.28 0.40 -15.28
CA ALA A 231 4.46 1.59 -14.45
C ALA A 231 3.40 1.68 -13.36
N VAL A 232 3.83 2.01 -12.13
CA VAL A 232 2.97 2.22 -10.97
C VAL A 232 3.15 3.65 -10.45
N ALA A 233 2.05 4.39 -10.38
CA ALA A 233 2.00 5.68 -9.69
C ALA A 233 1.56 5.49 -8.24
N MET A 234 2.13 6.27 -7.33
CA MET A 234 1.73 6.34 -5.93
C MET A 234 0.38 7.09 -5.76
N GLY A 235 -0.27 6.91 -4.61
CA GLY A 235 -1.59 7.53 -4.37
C GLY A 235 -1.58 9.07 -4.37
N VAL A 236 -0.43 9.68 -4.06
CA VAL A 236 -0.23 11.15 -4.03
C VAL A 236 0.36 11.71 -5.33
N SER A 237 0.60 10.86 -6.33
CA SER A 237 1.33 11.25 -7.54
C SER A 237 0.66 12.36 -8.34
N HIS A 238 1.48 13.12 -9.06
CA HIS A 238 1.03 14.15 -9.99
C HIS A 238 -0.02 13.58 -10.99
N PRO A 239 -1.09 14.31 -11.34
CA PRO A 239 -2.16 13.79 -12.20
C PRO A 239 -1.69 13.20 -13.54
N GLU A 240 -0.66 13.79 -14.15
CA GLU A 240 -0.08 13.26 -15.39
C GLU A 240 0.67 11.94 -15.18
N ALA A 241 1.28 11.71 -14.01
CA ALA A 241 1.89 10.43 -13.68
C ALA A 241 0.81 9.36 -13.46
N GLN A 242 -0.26 9.70 -12.75
CA GLN A 242 -1.40 8.80 -12.55
C GLN A 242 -2.08 8.38 -13.86
N LYS A 243 -2.31 9.34 -14.78
CA LYS A 243 -2.89 9.07 -16.11
C LYS A 243 -2.06 8.09 -16.94
N LYS A 244 -0.75 8.10 -16.73
CA LYS A 244 0.22 7.33 -17.52
C LYS A 244 0.52 5.96 -16.94
N ALA A 245 0.35 5.79 -15.64
CA ALA A 245 0.59 4.53 -14.95
C ALA A 245 -0.39 3.43 -15.40
N ASP A 246 0.10 2.18 -15.40
CA ASP A 246 -0.74 1.00 -15.59
C ASP A 246 -1.54 0.64 -14.33
N PHE A 247 -1.10 1.14 -13.18
CA PHE A 247 -1.73 0.94 -11.89
C PHE A 247 -1.44 2.13 -10.96
N ILE A 248 -2.45 2.59 -10.23
CA ILE A 248 -2.30 3.60 -9.19
C ILE A 248 -2.41 2.86 -7.86
N THR A 249 -1.36 2.95 -7.03
CA THR A 249 -1.31 2.30 -5.73
C THR A 249 -1.71 3.26 -4.60
N LYS A 250 -1.69 2.78 -3.35
CA LYS A 250 -1.94 3.58 -2.15
C LYS A 250 -0.81 4.58 -1.88
N LYS A 251 -0.93 5.39 -0.84
CA LYS A 251 0.13 6.31 -0.41
C LYS A 251 1.31 5.56 0.22
N VAL A 252 2.41 6.26 0.46
CA VAL A 252 3.58 5.72 1.16
C VAL A 252 3.17 5.21 2.54
N GLU A 253 2.39 6.00 3.28
CA GLU A 253 1.91 5.73 4.63
C GLU A 253 0.94 4.54 4.74
N GLU A 254 0.40 4.10 3.61
CA GLU A 254 -0.57 3.00 3.51
C GLU A 254 0.06 1.75 2.88
N ASP A 255 1.39 1.64 2.96
CA ASP A 255 2.17 0.54 2.39
C ASP A 255 1.94 0.34 0.87
N GLY A 256 1.77 1.44 0.13
CA GLY A 256 1.41 1.40 -1.29
C GLY A 256 2.33 0.56 -2.17
N ILE A 257 3.64 0.53 -1.91
CA ILE A 257 4.56 -0.34 -2.66
C ILE A 257 4.29 -1.82 -2.38
N LEU A 258 4.15 -2.20 -1.10
CA LEU A 258 3.88 -3.59 -0.73
C LEU A 258 2.54 -4.04 -1.32
N TYR A 259 1.49 -3.24 -1.13
CA TYR A 259 0.15 -3.49 -1.68
C TYR A 259 0.20 -3.70 -3.20
N ALA A 260 0.88 -2.83 -3.95
CA ALA A 260 1.00 -2.99 -5.40
C ALA A 260 1.70 -4.30 -5.77
N LEU A 261 2.80 -4.65 -5.09
CA LEU A 261 3.56 -5.85 -5.40
C LEU A 261 2.80 -7.13 -5.04
N GLU A 262 1.98 -7.12 -4.00
CA GLU A 262 1.06 -8.21 -3.66
C GLU A 262 -0.04 -8.37 -4.71
N GLU A 263 -0.70 -7.27 -5.08
CA GLU A 263 -1.75 -7.25 -6.11
C GLU A 263 -1.23 -7.68 -7.50
N LEU A 264 0.03 -7.37 -7.81
CA LEU A 264 0.73 -7.79 -9.03
C LEU A 264 1.24 -9.24 -8.95
N GLY A 265 1.15 -9.90 -7.79
CA GLY A 265 1.65 -11.26 -7.56
C GLY A 265 3.18 -11.37 -7.54
N LEU A 266 3.87 -10.24 -7.39
CA LEU A 266 5.34 -10.18 -7.29
C LEU A 266 5.80 -10.48 -5.87
N ILE A 267 5.00 -10.18 -4.86
CA ILE A 267 5.23 -10.57 -3.45
C ILE A 267 4.01 -11.39 -2.98
N GLU A 268 4.25 -12.36 -2.10
CA GLU A 268 3.15 -13.11 -1.49
C GLU A 268 2.50 -12.27 -0.40
N LYS A 269 1.17 -12.19 -0.44
CA LYS A 269 0.40 -11.52 0.61
C LYS A 269 0.55 -12.30 1.91
N GLU A 270 1.02 -11.61 2.94
CA GLU A 270 1.06 -12.21 4.28
C GLU A 270 -0.35 -12.15 4.86
N LEU A 271 -1.00 -13.31 4.94
CA LEU A 271 -2.32 -13.42 5.53
C LEU A 271 -2.20 -13.51 7.04
N THR A 272 -2.89 -12.61 7.73
CA THR A 272 -3.14 -12.69 9.16
C THR A 272 -4.51 -13.33 9.39
N PHE A 273 -4.70 -14.10 10.45
CA PHE A 273 -6.00 -14.74 10.73
C PHE A 273 -6.49 -14.28 12.10
N PRO A 274 -7.24 -13.17 12.19
CA PRO A 274 -7.63 -12.57 13.47
C PRO A 274 -8.35 -13.55 14.41
N GLN A 275 -9.10 -14.49 13.85
CA GLN A 275 -9.83 -15.53 14.62
C GLN A 275 -8.90 -16.55 15.29
N VAL A 276 -7.63 -16.64 14.90
CA VAL A 276 -6.63 -17.52 15.54
C VAL A 276 -6.03 -16.86 16.79
N ASP A 277 -5.94 -15.54 16.80
CA ASP A 277 -5.34 -14.75 17.89
C ASP A 277 -6.30 -13.63 18.33
N ILE A 278 -7.51 -14.05 18.73
CA ILE A 278 -8.61 -13.12 18.98
C ILE A 278 -8.34 -12.18 20.16
N GLU A 279 -7.53 -12.63 21.13
CA GLU A 279 -7.18 -11.86 22.33
C GLU A 279 -6.31 -10.63 21.99
N ASN A 280 -5.45 -10.74 20.98
CA ASN A 280 -4.58 -9.65 20.52
C ASN A 280 -5.14 -8.89 19.32
N THR A 281 -6.34 -9.23 18.87
CA THR A 281 -6.98 -8.57 17.73
C THR A 281 -7.65 -7.26 18.15
N GLU A 282 -7.30 -6.18 17.47
CA GLU A 282 -7.94 -4.87 17.62
C GLU A 282 -9.33 -4.82 16.97
N GLY A 283 -10.17 -3.92 17.46
CA GLY A 283 -11.49 -3.68 16.90
C GLY A 283 -12.60 -3.54 17.96
N PRO A 284 -13.77 -3.00 17.56
CA PRO A 284 -14.90 -2.80 18.46
C PRO A 284 -15.38 -4.11 19.08
N VAL A 285 -15.93 -4.02 20.28
CA VAL A 285 -16.53 -5.15 20.99
C VAL A 285 -18.03 -4.93 21.12
N ALA A 286 -18.82 -5.90 20.67
CA ALA A 286 -20.27 -5.92 20.86
C ALA A 286 -20.64 -6.96 21.91
N VAL A 287 -21.53 -6.60 22.84
CA VAL A 287 -22.11 -7.52 23.82
C VAL A 287 -23.58 -7.71 23.47
N ILE A 288 -23.92 -8.89 22.96
CA ILE A 288 -25.30 -9.29 22.65
C ILE A 288 -25.91 -9.83 23.93
N LYS A 289 -26.78 -9.05 24.57
CA LYS A 289 -27.47 -9.44 25.80
C LYS A 289 -28.73 -10.21 25.44
N THR A 290 -28.91 -11.40 25.99
CA THR A 290 -30.09 -12.24 25.73
C THR A 290 -30.79 -12.66 27.02
N ASN A 291 -31.98 -13.24 26.91
CA ASN A 291 -32.64 -13.89 28.05
C ASN A 291 -31.96 -15.20 28.51
N HIS A 292 -30.90 -15.65 27.84
CA HIS A 292 -30.05 -16.79 28.21
C HIS A 292 -28.64 -16.38 28.67
N GLY A 293 -28.34 -15.08 28.70
CA GLY A 293 -27.02 -14.56 29.07
C GLY A 293 -26.41 -13.68 27.99
N ASP A 294 -25.17 -13.25 28.24
CA ASP A 294 -24.46 -12.30 27.40
C ASP A 294 -23.45 -13.02 26.50
N MET A 295 -23.38 -12.62 25.23
CA MET A 295 -22.35 -13.06 24.28
C MET A 295 -21.48 -11.87 23.85
N THR A 296 -20.19 -11.95 24.13
CA THR A 296 -19.19 -10.94 23.74
C THR A 296 -18.57 -11.31 22.39
N VAL A 297 -18.64 -10.39 21.43
CA VAL A 297 -18.11 -10.54 20.07
C VAL A 297 -17.08 -9.43 19.80
N LYS A 298 -15.92 -9.78 19.27
CA LYS A 298 -14.96 -8.84 18.66
C LYS A 298 -15.30 -8.67 17.18
N LEU A 299 -15.40 -7.43 16.70
CA LEU A 299 -15.76 -7.08 15.32
C LEU A 299 -14.52 -6.75 14.48
N PHE A 300 -14.60 -6.97 13.16
CA PHE A 300 -13.47 -6.85 12.22
C PHE A 300 -13.69 -5.75 11.17
N PRO A 301 -13.61 -4.45 11.52
CA PRO A 301 -13.93 -3.35 10.60
C PRO A 301 -12.98 -3.23 9.41
N ASP A 302 -11.73 -3.67 9.55
CA ASP A 302 -10.75 -3.64 8.44
C ASP A 302 -11.03 -4.71 7.38
N HIS A 303 -11.72 -5.78 7.76
CA HIS A 303 -12.05 -6.92 6.90
C HIS A 303 -13.44 -6.83 6.28
N ALA A 304 -14.41 -6.26 7.02
CA ALA A 304 -15.81 -6.12 6.58
C ALA A 304 -16.38 -4.75 6.99
N PRO A 305 -15.85 -3.63 6.46
CA PRO A 305 -16.15 -2.28 6.93
C PRO A 305 -17.63 -1.91 6.84
N LYS A 306 -18.32 -2.21 5.72
CA LYS A 306 -19.75 -1.89 5.58
C LYS A 306 -20.61 -2.76 6.48
N THR A 307 -20.24 -4.03 6.60
CA THR A 307 -20.96 -5.00 7.43
C THR A 307 -20.89 -4.64 8.91
N VAL A 308 -19.69 -4.31 9.41
CA VAL A 308 -19.47 -3.87 10.79
C VAL A 308 -20.17 -2.54 11.04
N ALA A 309 -20.06 -1.57 10.13
CA ALA A 309 -20.76 -0.29 10.25
C ALA A 309 -22.28 -0.47 10.30
N ASN A 310 -22.83 -1.36 9.47
CA ASN A 310 -24.26 -1.71 9.48
C ASN A 310 -24.69 -2.32 10.81
N PHE A 311 -23.97 -3.33 11.30
CA PHE A 311 -24.30 -3.98 12.57
C PHE A 311 -24.23 -3.01 13.77
N ILE A 312 -23.15 -2.24 13.88
CA ILE A 312 -22.97 -1.24 14.95
C ILE A 312 -24.03 -0.14 14.85
N GLY A 313 -24.33 0.34 13.64
CA GLY A 313 -25.32 1.38 13.41
C GLY A 313 -26.72 0.95 13.84
N LEU A 314 -27.16 -0.26 13.45
CA LEU A 314 -28.44 -0.83 13.87
C LEU A 314 -28.49 -1.06 15.39
N ALA A 315 -27.41 -1.59 15.98
CA ALA A 315 -27.31 -1.79 17.43
C ALA A 315 -27.46 -0.47 18.21
N LYS A 316 -26.75 0.59 17.81
CA LYS A 316 -26.83 1.91 18.45
C LYS A 316 -28.21 2.57 18.32
N GLN A 317 -29.01 2.19 17.33
CA GLN A 317 -30.39 2.65 17.15
C GLN A 317 -31.41 1.83 17.96
N GLY A 318 -30.97 0.80 18.69
CA GLY A 318 -31.86 -0.14 19.38
C GLY A 318 -32.65 -1.04 18.43
N TYR A 319 -32.21 -1.16 17.17
CA TYR A 319 -32.94 -1.93 16.14
C TYR A 319 -33.11 -3.39 16.53
N TYR A 320 -32.12 -3.97 17.21
CA TYR A 320 -32.13 -5.37 17.64
C TYR A 320 -32.86 -5.61 18.95
N ASP A 321 -33.28 -4.57 19.67
CA ASP A 321 -33.90 -4.70 20.99
C ASP A 321 -35.27 -5.39 20.86
N GLY A 322 -35.43 -6.54 21.52
CA GLY A 322 -36.63 -7.37 21.46
C GLY A 322 -36.72 -8.28 20.25
N ILE A 323 -35.74 -8.27 19.34
CA ILE A 323 -35.70 -9.20 18.20
C ILE A 323 -35.34 -10.61 18.69
N ILE A 324 -35.96 -11.63 18.10
CA ILE A 324 -35.71 -13.03 18.43
C ILE A 324 -34.64 -13.68 17.53
N PHE A 325 -33.98 -14.71 18.04
CA PHE A 325 -33.34 -15.72 17.21
C PHE A 325 -34.42 -16.61 16.60
N HIS A 326 -34.88 -16.26 15.40
CA HIS A 326 -36.04 -16.89 14.76
C HIS A 326 -35.74 -18.27 14.17
N ARG A 327 -34.46 -18.66 14.10
CA ARG A 327 -34.03 -19.96 13.59
C ARG A 327 -32.80 -20.48 14.33
N ILE A 328 -32.90 -21.67 14.91
CA ILE A 328 -31.86 -22.32 15.71
C ILE A 328 -31.68 -23.75 15.22
N ILE A 329 -30.50 -24.06 14.69
CA ILE A 329 -30.19 -25.40 14.18
C ILE A 329 -29.02 -25.97 14.99
N PRO A 330 -29.28 -27.01 15.82
CA PRO A 330 -28.22 -27.71 16.55
C PRO A 330 -27.12 -28.20 15.63
N ASP A 331 -25.86 -28.10 16.07
CA ASP A 331 -24.67 -28.46 15.30
C ASP A 331 -24.52 -27.67 13.98
N PHE A 332 -25.12 -26.48 13.92
CA PHE A 332 -24.98 -25.59 12.77
C PHE A 332 -24.82 -24.12 13.19
N MET A 333 -25.91 -23.43 13.54
CA MET A 333 -25.91 -21.98 13.81
C MET A 333 -27.20 -21.50 14.48
N ILE A 334 -27.14 -20.30 15.06
CA ILE A 334 -28.30 -19.55 15.55
C ILE A 334 -28.43 -18.25 14.73
N GLN A 335 -29.62 -17.94 14.21
CA GLN A 335 -29.86 -16.82 13.30
C GLN A 335 -30.89 -15.84 13.88
N GLY A 336 -30.54 -14.55 13.82
CA GLY A 336 -31.33 -13.44 14.34
C GLY A 336 -31.29 -12.22 13.43
N GLY A 337 -31.75 -11.07 13.93
CA GLY A 337 -31.69 -9.79 13.23
C GLY A 337 -32.84 -9.51 12.25
N ASP A 338 -33.91 -10.31 12.26
CA ASP A 338 -35.16 -10.03 11.53
C ASP A 338 -36.23 -9.50 12.50
N PRO A 339 -36.65 -8.22 12.41
CA PRO A 339 -37.68 -7.64 13.29
C PRO A 339 -39.04 -8.34 13.21
N THR A 340 -39.33 -9.03 12.11
CA THR A 340 -40.59 -9.77 11.94
C THR A 340 -40.54 -11.16 12.55
N GLY A 341 -39.34 -11.68 12.83
CA GLY A 341 -39.13 -13.05 13.33
C GLY A 341 -39.59 -14.15 12.36
N THR A 342 -39.63 -13.86 11.06
CA THR A 342 -40.07 -14.79 9.99
C THR A 342 -38.92 -15.35 9.17
N GLY A 343 -37.73 -14.73 9.25
CA GLY A 343 -36.59 -14.95 8.38
C GLY A 343 -36.67 -14.19 7.05
N MET A 344 -37.74 -13.44 6.79
CA MET A 344 -37.97 -12.76 5.50
C MET A 344 -37.86 -11.23 5.59
N GLY A 345 -37.73 -10.66 6.79
CA GLY A 345 -37.62 -9.22 7.00
C GLY A 345 -36.19 -8.76 7.28
N GLY A 346 -36.06 -7.47 7.63
CA GLY A 346 -34.78 -6.84 7.96
C GLY A 346 -34.33 -5.82 6.93
N GLU A 347 -33.80 -4.70 7.41
CA GLU A 347 -33.31 -3.59 6.58
C GLU A 347 -31.93 -3.18 7.07
N SER A 348 -31.04 -2.83 6.13
CA SER A 348 -29.73 -2.29 6.49
C SER A 348 -29.84 -0.82 6.92
N ILE A 349 -28.80 -0.29 7.58
CA ILE A 349 -28.71 1.15 7.85
C ILE A 349 -28.66 2.02 6.58
N TYR A 350 -28.40 1.40 5.42
CA TYR A 350 -28.29 2.07 4.13
C TYR A 350 -29.66 2.18 3.42
N GLY A 351 -30.71 1.54 3.95
CA GLY A 351 -32.07 1.54 3.39
C GLY A 351 -32.27 0.56 2.21
N GLU A 352 -31.19 -0.03 1.69
CA GLU A 352 -31.22 -1.06 0.65
C GLU A 352 -30.28 -2.22 1.01
N SER A 353 -30.37 -3.33 0.27
CA SER A 353 -29.41 -4.43 0.42
C SER A 353 -28.01 -4.00 -0.01
N PHE A 354 -26.97 -4.51 0.65
CA PHE A 354 -25.58 -4.19 0.32
C PHE A 354 -24.73 -5.42 -0.03
N GLU A 355 -23.56 -5.16 -0.60
CA GLU A 355 -22.62 -6.16 -1.11
C GLU A 355 -22.02 -7.07 -0.04
N ASP A 356 -21.55 -8.24 -0.46
CA ASP A 356 -20.77 -9.14 0.40
C ASP A 356 -19.31 -8.66 0.53
N GLU A 357 -18.73 -8.85 1.72
CA GLU A 357 -17.35 -8.47 2.06
C GLU A 357 -16.57 -9.73 2.48
N PHE A 358 -16.18 -10.54 1.49
CA PHE A 358 -15.43 -11.77 1.74
C PHE A 358 -13.94 -11.50 1.98
N SER A 359 -13.43 -11.78 3.18
CA SER A 359 -12.03 -11.60 3.57
C SER A 359 -11.22 -12.89 3.47
N GLU A 360 -10.04 -12.88 2.83
CA GLU A 360 -9.07 -14.01 2.80
C GLU A 360 -8.59 -14.47 4.18
N GLU A 361 -8.89 -13.68 5.20
CA GLU A 361 -8.40 -13.81 6.56
C GLU A 361 -9.50 -14.21 7.57
N LEU A 362 -10.77 -14.20 7.15
CA LEU A 362 -11.91 -14.54 7.98
C LEU A 362 -12.70 -15.74 7.42
N TYR A 363 -13.14 -16.60 8.35
CA TYR A 363 -13.72 -17.91 8.07
C TYR A 363 -14.86 -18.21 9.04
N ASN A 364 -15.83 -19.00 8.61
CA ASN A 364 -17.00 -19.38 9.43
C ASN A 364 -16.63 -20.49 10.43
N VAL A 365 -15.59 -20.29 11.24
CA VAL A 365 -15.24 -21.17 12.36
C VAL A 365 -16.28 -21.05 13.48
N ARG A 366 -16.26 -21.95 14.45
CA ARG A 366 -17.17 -21.87 15.61
C ARG A 366 -17.05 -20.51 16.32
N GLY A 367 -18.20 -19.91 16.65
CA GLY A 367 -18.30 -18.58 17.26
C GLY A 367 -18.20 -17.41 16.27
N ALA A 368 -18.00 -17.65 14.97
CA ALA A 368 -18.00 -16.60 13.98
C ALA A 368 -19.39 -15.95 13.88
N LEU A 369 -19.42 -14.62 13.90
CA LEU A 369 -20.59 -13.80 13.61
C LEU A 369 -20.54 -13.43 12.11
N SER A 370 -21.59 -13.83 11.38
CA SER A 370 -21.61 -13.78 9.92
C SER A 370 -22.95 -13.25 9.41
N MET A 371 -22.95 -12.56 8.26
CA MET A 371 -24.17 -12.05 7.65
C MET A 371 -25.03 -13.16 7.04
N ALA A 372 -26.33 -13.13 7.33
CA ALA A 372 -27.30 -13.92 6.59
C ALA A 372 -27.71 -13.17 5.31
N ASN A 373 -27.70 -13.87 4.17
CA ASN A 373 -28.10 -13.32 2.89
C ASN A 373 -29.03 -14.31 2.15
N ALA A 374 -29.83 -13.80 1.22
CA ALA A 374 -30.73 -14.59 0.36
C ALA A 374 -30.08 -14.95 -0.99
N GLY A 375 -28.76 -14.80 -1.08
CA GLY A 375 -27.97 -14.85 -2.30
C GLY A 375 -26.90 -13.75 -2.31
N PRO A 376 -25.99 -13.76 -3.31
CA PRO A 376 -24.89 -12.81 -3.35
C PRO A 376 -25.36 -11.35 -3.30
N ASN A 377 -24.72 -10.54 -2.47
CA ASN A 377 -24.95 -9.10 -2.31
C ASN A 377 -26.37 -8.72 -1.86
N THR A 378 -26.98 -9.53 -0.98
CA THR A 378 -28.32 -9.27 -0.43
C THR A 378 -28.28 -9.08 1.09
N ASN A 379 -27.20 -8.49 1.60
CA ASN A 379 -27.04 -8.26 3.04
C ASN A 379 -28.02 -7.19 3.55
N GLY A 380 -28.65 -7.47 4.70
CA GLY A 380 -29.61 -6.59 5.39
C GLY A 380 -29.23 -6.41 6.86
N SER A 381 -30.14 -6.73 7.78
CA SER A 381 -29.90 -6.74 9.23
C SER A 381 -29.68 -8.13 9.83
N GLN A 382 -29.98 -9.20 9.07
CA GLN A 382 -29.92 -10.55 9.61
C GLN A 382 -28.48 -11.06 9.71
N PHE A 383 -28.19 -11.77 10.79
CA PHE A 383 -26.90 -12.39 11.05
C PHE A 383 -27.09 -13.79 11.65
N PHE A 384 -26.04 -14.60 11.61
CA PHE A 384 -25.96 -15.85 12.35
C PHE A 384 -24.65 -15.96 13.14
N ILE A 385 -24.70 -16.73 14.22
CA ILE A 385 -23.51 -17.14 14.97
C ILE A 385 -23.33 -18.64 14.75
N VAL A 386 -22.13 -19.02 14.29
CA VAL A 386 -21.79 -20.42 14.01
C VAL A 386 -21.63 -21.20 15.30
N GLN A 387 -22.48 -22.21 15.52
CA GLN A 387 -22.41 -23.04 16.73
C GLN A 387 -21.71 -24.36 16.52
N ASN A 388 -21.71 -24.89 15.29
CA ASN A 388 -21.26 -26.25 15.00
C ASN A 388 -19.92 -26.62 15.68
N THR A 389 -19.97 -27.56 16.62
CA THR A 389 -18.82 -28.00 17.42
C THR A 389 -17.94 -29.02 16.71
N LYS A 390 -18.43 -29.64 15.63
CA LYS A 390 -17.72 -30.73 14.96
C LYS A 390 -18.04 -30.81 13.48
N ILE A 391 -16.99 -30.98 12.68
CA ILE A 391 -17.10 -31.26 11.25
C ILE A 391 -16.59 -32.67 10.93
N PRO A 392 -17.05 -33.30 9.84
CA PRO A 392 -16.62 -34.64 9.44
C PRO A 392 -15.24 -34.66 8.75
N TYR A 393 -14.55 -33.52 8.66
CA TYR A 393 -13.30 -33.37 7.92
C TYR A 393 -12.10 -33.27 8.86
N ALA A 394 -11.04 -34.02 8.56
CA ALA A 394 -9.77 -33.88 9.25
C ALA A 394 -8.98 -32.66 8.74
N LYS A 395 -8.07 -32.11 9.56
CA LYS A 395 -7.17 -31.00 9.20
C LYS A 395 -6.53 -31.18 7.82
N LYS A 396 -5.97 -32.37 7.53
CA LYS A 396 -5.30 -32.66 6.25
C LYS A 396 -6.24 -32.61 5.04
N GLU A 397 -7.52 -32.91 5.24
CA GLU A 397 -8.53 -32.83 4.17
C GLU A 397 -8.89 -31.37 3.88
N LEU A 398 -8.98 -30.55 4.92
CA LEU A 398 -9.19 -29.10 4.80
C LEU A 398 -7.99 -28.41 4.13
N GLU A 399 -6.76 -28.72 4.53
CA GLU A 399 -5.57 -28.17 3.85
C GLU A 399 -5.53 -28.53 2.35
N ARG A 400 -5.88 -29.78 2.01
CA ARG A 400 -6.01 -30.21 0.61
C ARG A 400 -7.16 -29.52 -0.13
N GLY A 401 -8.20 -29.12 0.60
CA GLY A 401 -9.30 -28.32 0.09
C GLY A 401 -8.96 -26.84 -0.12
N GLY A 402 -7.77 -26.39 0.30
CA GLY A 402 -7.28 -25.03 0.10
C GLY A 402 -7.44 -24.10 1.30
N TRP A 403 -7.89 -24.60 2.46
CA TRP A 403 -7.93 -23.80 3.67
C TRP A 403 -6.51 -23.62 4.26
N PRO A 404 -6.15 -22.40 4.71
CA PRO A 404 -4.87 -22.16 5.38
C PRO A 404 -4.69 -23.03 6.63
N THR A 405 -3.46 -23.46 6.91
CA THR A 405 -3.13 -24.35 8.05
C THR A 405 -3.75 -23.90 9.38
N PRO A 406 -3.65 -22.62 9.81
CA PRO A 406 -4.21 -22.20 11.10
C PRO A 406 -5.75 -22.33 11.15
N ILE A 407 -6.40 -22.06 10.02
CA ILE A 407 -7.86 -22.17 9.89
C ILE A 407 -8.31 -23.63 9.84
N ALA A 408 -7.56 -24.48 9.13
CA ALA A 408 -7.80 -25.92 9.11
C ALA A 408 -7.67 -26.55 10.51
N GLU A 409 -6.78 -26.02 11.36
CA GLU A 409 -6.69 -26.40 12.77
C GLU A 409 -7.92 -25.98 13.58
N LEU A 410 -8.38 -24.72 13.45
CA LEU A 410 -9.61 -24.25 14.11
C LEU A 410 -10.81 -25.12 13.72
N TYR A 411 -11.00 -25.38 12.43
CA TYR A 411 -12.10 -26.20 11.94
C TYR A 411 -12.06 -27.64 12.47
N ALA A 412 -10.90 -28.29 12.40
CA ALA A 412 -10.76 -29.67 12.86
C ALA A 412 -10.84 -29.81 14.39
N GLY A 413 -10.43 -28.78 15.13
CA GLY A 413 -10.37 -28.79 16.60
C GLY A 413 -11.62 -28.26 17.30
N GLN A 414 -12.27 -27.24 16.71
CA GLN A 414 -13.35 -26.48 17.35
C GLN A 414 -14.66 -26.51 16.55
N GLY A 415 -14.64 -26.99 15.30
CA GLY A 415 -15.81 -27.02 14.43
C GLY A 415 -16.02 -25.74 13.64
N GLY A 416 -17.20 -25.63 13.04
CA GLY A 416 -17.61 -24.52 12.18
C GLY A 416 -18.33 -24.97 10.92
N THR A 417 -18.44 -24.08 9.94
CA THR A 417 -19.21 -24.27 8.70
C THR A 417 -18.38 -23.89 7.47
N PRO A 418 -17.32 -24.65 7.12
CA PRO A 418 -16.41 -24.31 6.02
C PRO A 418 -17.10 -24.17 4.66
N HIS A 419 -18.26 -24.79 4.47
CA HIS A 419 -19.05 -24.68 3.24
C HIS A 419 -19.74 -23.31 3.06
N LEU A 420 -19.76 -22.47 4.10
CA LEU A 420 -20.28 -21.09 4.08
C LEU A 420 -19.20 -20.04 3.80
N ASP A 421 -17.92 -20.43 3.80
CA ASP A 421 -16.83 -19.53 3.47
C ASP A 421 -16.99 -19.01 2.04
N ARG A 422 -16.71 -17.71 1.85
CA ARG A 422 -16.92 -17.00 0.57
C ARG A 422 -18.37 -16.99 0.08
N ARG A 423 -19.32 -17.24 0.98
CA ARG A 423 -20.77 -17.10 0.74
C ARG A 423 -21.45 -16.15 1.71
N HIS A 424 -20.90 -16.02 2.91
CA HIS A 424 -21.36 -15.12 3.96
C HIS A 424 -20.20 -14.28 4.49
N SER A 425 -20.44 -12.97 4.66
CA SER A 425 -19.46 -12.03 5.21
C SER A 425 -19.29 -12.31 6.70
N VAL A 426 -18.14 -12.85 7.10
CA VAL A 426 -17.75 -12.95 8.51
C VAL A 426 -17.30 -11.57 8.95
N PHE A 427 -17.84 -11.07 10.06
CA PHE A 427 -17.57 -9.72 10.54
C PHE A 427 -17.33 -9.63 12.05
N GLY A 428 -17.38 -10.75 12.76
CA GLY A 428 -16.95 -10.84 14.14
C GLY A 428 -16.71 -12.26 14.64
N GLN A 429 -16.24 -12.39 15.87
CA GLN A 429 -15.92 -13.66 16.52
C GLN A 429 -16.18 -13.59 18.03
N LEU A 430 -16.78 -14.63 18.62
CA LEU A 430 -16.90 -14.77 20.07
C LEU A 430 -15.52 -14.85 20.75
N VAL A 431 -15.36 -14.17 21.89
CA VAL A 431 -14.04 -13.96 22.51
C VAL A 431 -13.80 -14.73 23.81
N ASP A 432 -14.83 -15.17 24.51
CA ASP A 432 -14.70 -15.77 25.84
C ASP A 432 -15.54 -17.03 26.01
N GLN A 433 -15.10 -17.89 26.94
CA GLN A 433 -15.72 -19.19 27.20
C GLN A 433 -17.18 -19.06 27.65
N SER A 434 -17.52 -18.04 28.46
CA SER A 434 -18.90 -17.78 28.88
C SER A 434 -19.83 -17.49 27.69
N SER A 435 -19.33 -16.79 26.68
CA SER A 435 -20.10 -16.52 25.47
C SER A 435 -20.35 -17.79 24.66
N PHE A 436 -19.37 -18.70 24.61
CA PHE A 436 -19.57 -20.02 24.00
C PHE A 436 -20.55 -20.90 24.77
N GLU A 437 -20.56 -20.81 26.11
CA GLU A 437 -21.56 -21.51 26.94
C GLU A 437 -22.98 -21.00 26.69
N VAL A 438 -23.17 -19.68 26.59
CA VAL A 438 -24.47 -19.08 26.22
C VAL A 438 -24.89 -19.50 24.80
N LEU A 439 -23.96 -19.51 23.85
CA LEU A 439 -24.23 -19.99 22.48
C LEU A 439 -24.70 -21.45 22.48
N ASP A 440 -24.05 -22.32 23.26
CA ASP A 440 -24.43 -23.73 23.36
C ASP A 440 -25.77 -23.92 24.08
N GLU A 441 -26.07 -23.11 25.10
CA GLU A 441 -27.37 -23.11 25.78
C GLU A 441 -28.49 -22.73 24.82
N ILE A 442 -28.31 -21.64 24.06
CA ILE A 442 -29.29 -21.19 23.06
C ILE A 442 -29.46 -22.25 21.95
N ALA A 443 -28.38 -22.88 21.49
CA ALA A 443 -28.47 -23.90 20.46
C ALA A 443 -29.13 -25.21 20.91
N ALA A 444 -29.28 -25.43 22.21
CA ALA A 444 -29.90 -26.61 22.79
C ALA A 444 -31.41 -26.46 23.08
N VAL A 445 -32.00 -25.27 22.84
CA VAL A 445 -33.44 -25.05 23.07
C VAL A 445 -34.30 -25.91 22.14
N GLU A 446 -35.51 -26.25 22.59
CA GLU A 446 -36.45 -26.99 21.75
C GLU A 446 -36.95 -26.12 20.59
N THR A 447 -36.94 -26.69 19.38
CA THR A 447 -37.41 -26.01 18.17
C THR A 447 -38.60 -26.73 17.54
N GLY A 448 -39.48 -25.94 16.94
CA GLY A 448 -40.65 -26.39 16.19
C GLY A 448 -40.42 -26.36 14.68
N SER A 449 -41.48 -26.05 13.93
CA SER A 449 -41.43 -25.94 12.48
C SER A 449 -40.43 -24.86 12.03
N GLN A 450 -39.68 -25.13 10.96
CA GLN A 450 -38.65 -24.23 10.39
C GLN A 450 -37.52 -23.89 11.36
N ASP A 451 -37.25 -24.77 12.32
CA ASP A 451 -36.19 -24.61 13.33
C ASP A 451 -36.42 -23.38 14.25
N LYS A 452 -37.67 -22.90 14.35
CA LYS A 452 -38.03 -21.78 15.22
C LYS A 452 -38.14 -22.25 16.68
N PRO A 453 -37.55 -21.55 17.65
CA PRO A 453 -37.65 -21.92 19.08
C PRO A 453 -39.11 -22.00 19.57
N LEU A 454 -39.41 -22.95 20.44
CA LEU A 454 -40.73 -23.05 21.09
C LEU A 454 -40.96 -21.94 22.11
N GLU A 455 -39.89 -21.55 22.81
CA GLU A 455 -39.83 -20.38 23.68
C GLU A 455 -38.88 -19.36 23.04
N ASP A 456 -39.30 -18.09 23.03
CA ASP A 456 -38.53 -17.04 22.35
C ASP A 456 -37.16 -16.83 23.02
N VAL A 457 -36.10 -16.96 22.23
CA VAL A 457 -34.75 -16.50 22.58
C VAL A 457 -34.63 -15.07 22.08
N VAL A 458 -34.59 -14.12 23.02
CA VAL A 458 -34.73 -12.68 22.75
C VAL A 458 -33.40 -11.98 22.91
N ILE A 459 -33.04 -11.14 21.93
CA ILE A 459 -31.99 -10.14 22.06
C ILE A 459 -32.56 -8.99 22.89
N LEU A 460 -32.10 -8.82 24.12
CA LEU A 460 -32.54 -7.75 25.00
C LEU A 460 -31.99 -6.41 24.54
N THR A 461 -30.69 -6.38 24.23
CA THR A 461 -30.01 -5.24 23.58
C THR A 461 -28.62 -5.65 23.09
N ILE A 462 -28.00 -4.81 22.26
CA ILE A 462 -26.60 -4.97 21.82
C ILE A 462 -25.80 -3.73 22.21
N GLU A 463 -24.87 -3.89 23.14
CA GLU A 463 -23.99 -2.80 23.60
C GLU A 463 -22.68 -2.82 22.82
N VAL A 464 -22.27 -1.68 22.25
CA VAL A 464 -21.01 -1.55 21.50
C VAL A 464 -19.99 -0.71 22.29
N LYS A 465 -18.78 -1.24 22.45
CA LYS A 465 -17.61 -0.57 23.02
C LYS A 465 -16.56 -0.39 21.94
N GLU A 466 -16.15 0.86 21.73
CA GLU A 466 -15.12 1.25 20.74
C GLU A 466 -13.73 1.30 21.37
#